data_AF-A0A845Z3R7-F1
#
_entry.id   AF-A0A845Z3R7-F1
#
_cell.length_a   1.000
_cell.length_b   1.000
_cell.length_c   1.000
_cell.angle_alpha   90.00
_cell.angle_beta   90.00
_cell.angle_gamma   90.00
#
_symmetry.space_group_name_H-M   'P 1'
#
loop_
_entity.id
_entity.type
_entity.pdbx_description
1 polymer ?
#
loop_
_entity_poly.entity_id
_entity_poly.type
_entity_poly.pdbx_seq_one_letter_code
_entity_poly.pdbx_strand_id
1 'polypeptide(L)' 'MFVKGIKRGRNIEIFEDINIPDGQEILITIETRGSFWKSLNSFRQELDTEGIWLEPEVFEGVRDSSSGREVIL' A
#
# COMPACT_ATOMS: atom_id res chain seq x y z
N MET A 1 10.13 -19.23 -10.60
CA MET A 1 10.72 -17.88 -10.53
C MET A 1 9.60 -16.88 -10.40
N PHE A 2 9.71 -15.91 -9.50
CA PHE A 2 8.70 -14.85 -9.34
C PHE A 2 9.34 -13.52 -9.72
N VAL A 3 8.94 -12.99 -10.87
CA VAL A 3 9.40 -11.68 -11.36
C VAL A 3 8.36 -10.62 -11.07
N LYS A 4 8.83 -9.41 -10.75
CA LYS A 4 7.95 -8.25 -10.60
C LYS A 4 7.93 -7.44 -11.88
N GLY A 5 6.77 -6.84 -12.14
CA GLY A 5 6.59 -5.95 -13.26
C GLY A 5 5.43 -4.99 -13.06
N ILE A 6 5.21 -4.14 -14.05
CA ILE A 6 4.10 -3.20 -14.10
C ILE A 6 3.39 -3.28 -15.45
N LYS A 7 2.06 -3.20 -15.43
CA LYS A 7 1.26 -3.04 -16.63
C LYS A 7 1.38 -1.60 -17.15
N ARG A 8 1.81 -1.42 -18.41
CA ARG A 8 1.71 -0.15 -19.14
C ARG A 8 0.91 -0.33 -20.42
N GLY A 9 -0.29 0.25 -20.47
CA GLY A 9 -1.19 0.12 -21.62
C GLY A 9 -1.58 -1.34 -21.88
N ARG A 10 -1.10 -1.90 -22.98
CA ARG A 10 -1.31 -3.31 -23.37
C ARG A 10 -0.10 -4.23 -23.08
N ASN A 11 0.97 -3.67 -22.51
CA ASN A 11 2.23 -4.38 -22.26
C ASN A 11 2.45 -4.60 -20.75
N ILE A 12 3.27 -5.60 -20.42
CA ILE A 12 3.82 -5.80 -19.08
C ILE A 12 5.33 -5.55 -19.18
N GLU A 13 5.83 -4.60 -18.39
CA GLU A 13 7.26 -4.33 -18.24
C GLU A 13 7.78 -5.07 -17.02
N ILE A 14 8.86 -5.84 -17.19
CA ILE A 14 9.49 -6.61 -16.12
C ILE A 14 10.69 -5.82 -15.60
N PHE A 15 10.88 -5.79 -14.29
CA PHE A 15 11.91 -4.96 -13.65
C PHE A 15 13.30 -5.60 -13.63
N GLU A 16 13.42 -6.85 -14.07
CA GLU A 16 14.62 -7.67 -14.02
C GLU A 16 14.78 -8.48 -15.31
N ASP A 17 16.01 -8.80 -15.66
CA ASP A 17 16.31 -9.63 -16.82
C ASP A 17 15.88 -11.08 -16.58
N ILE A 18 15.26 -11.69 -17.59
CA ILE A 18 14.83 -13.08 -17.53
C ILE A 18 15.82 -13.93 -18.33
N ASN A 19 16.52 -14.82 -17.64
CA ASN A 19 17.43 -15.77 -18.26
C ASN A 19 16.72 -17.09 -18.58
N ILE A 20 15.86 -17.09 -19.61
CA ILE A 20 15.17 -18.28 -20.14
C ILE A 20 15.66 -18.53 -21.57
N PRO A 21 15.98 -19.79 -21.95
CA PRO A 21 16.39 -20.13 -23.31
C PRO A 21 15.43 -19.69 -24.41
N ASP A 22 15.98 -19.30 -25.56
CA ASP A 22 15.21 -18.93 -26.75
C ASP A 22 14.29 -20.08 -27.20
N GLY A 23 13.03 -19.74 -27.49
CA GLY A 23 12.01 -20.69 -27.96
C GLY A 23 11.35 -21.52 -26.86
N GLN A 24 11.72 -21.34 -25.60
CA GLN A 24 11.07 -22.03 -24.49
C GLN A 24 9.67 -21.45 -24.21
N GLU A 25 8.67 -22.33 -24.12
CA GLU A 25 7.32 -21.96 -23.70
C GLU A 25 7.30 -21.52 -22.23
N ILE A 26 6.59 -20.43 -21.93
CA ILE A 26 6.44 -19.89 -20.57
C ILE A 26 4.96 -19.71 -20.21
N LEU A 27 4.63 -20.04 -18.96
CA LEU A 27 3.32 -19.77 -18.37
C LEU A 27 3.43 -18.54 -17.46
N ILE A 28 2.55 -17.55 -17.65
CA ILE A 28 2.53 -16.31 -16.87
C ILE A 28 1.30 -16.32 -15.96
N THR A 29 1.51 -16.19 -14.65
CA THR A 29 0.45 -15.94 -13.67
C THR A 29 0.51 -14.48 -13.23
N ILE A 30 -0.60 -13.76 -13.36
CA ILE A 30 -0.68 -12.33 -12.99
C ILE A 30 -1.42 -12.21 -11.67
N GLU A 31 -0.69 -11.82 -10.62
CA GLU A 31 -1.29 -11.38 -9.37
C GLU A 31 -1.34 -9.86 -9.33
N THR A 32 -2.55 -9.30 -9.43
CA THR A 32 -2.74 -7.87 -9.16
C THR A 32 -2.76 -7.67 -7.66
N ARG A 33 -1.72 -7.03 -7.12
CA ARG A 33 -1.81 -6.54 -5.74
C ARG A 33 -2.91 -5.48 -5.71
N GLY A 34 -3.85 -5.63 -4.77
CA GLY A 34 -4.88 -4.63 -4.54
C GLY A 34 -4.24 -3.25 -4.39
N SER A 35 -4.94 -2.21 -4.84
CA SER A 35 -4.48 -0.83 -4.65
C SER A 35 -4.14 -0.64 -3.17
N PHE A 36 -2.92 -0.21 -2.85
CA PHE A 36 -2.51 0.08 -1.48
C PHE A 36 -3.56 0.93 -0.76
N TRP A 37 -4.11 1.93 -1.46
CA TRP A 37 -5.17 2.79 -0.94
C TRP A 37 -6.49 2.06 -0.68
N LYS A 38 -6.85 1.06 -1.50
CA LYS A 38 -8.00 0.20 -1.23
C LYS A 38 -7.76 -0.66 0.01
N SER A 39 -6.60 -1.31 0.10
CA SER A 39 -6.25 -2.11 1.28
C SER A 39 -6.20 -1.28 2.56
N LEU A 40 -5.63 -0.08 2.50
CA LEU A 40 -5.63 0.87 3.62
C LEU A 40 -7.04 1.31 4.01
N ASN A 41 -7.90 1.56 3.03
CA ASN A 41 -9.29 1.93 3.30
C ASN A 41 -10.07 0.78 3.93
N SER A 42 -9.91 -0.45 3.43
CA SER A 42 -10.52 -1.65 4.02
C SER A 42 -10.06 -1.86 5.47
N PHE A 43 -8.75 -1.74 5.73
CA PHE A 43 -8.22 -1.84 7.09
C PHE A 43 -8.81 -0.80 8.05
N ARG A 44 -8.97 0.46 7.60
CA ARG A 44 -9.62 1.49 8.40
C ARG A 44 -11.08 1.13 8.71
N GLN A 45 -11.84 0.69 7.70
CA GLN A 45 -13.23 0.26 7.90
C GLN A 45 -13.35 -0.91 8.89
N GLU A 46 -12.37 -1.83 8.89
CA GLU A 46 -12.32 -2.92 9.86
C GLU A 46 -12.09 -2.41 11.29
N LEU A 47 -11.16 -1.48 11.50
CA LEU A 47 -10.95 -0.84 12.81
C LEU A 47 -12.18 -0.07 13.30
N ASP A 48 -12.84 0.67 12.40
CA ASP A 48 -14.10 1.36 12.69
C ASP A 48 -15.17 0.37 13.16
N THR A 49 -15.25 -0.80 12.51
CA THR A 49 -16.22 -1.87 12.80
C THR A 49 -15.91 -2.59 14.12
N GLU A 50 -14.63 -2.83 14.41
CA GLU A 50 -14.18 -3.45 15.65
C GLU A 50 -14.23 -2.48 16.84
N GLY A 51 -14.56 -1.20 16.59
CA GLY A 51 -14.61 -0.16 17.61
C GLY A 51 -13.23 0.14 18.20
N ILE A 52 -12.15 -0.21 17.50
CA ILE A 52 -10.77 0.03 17.94
C ILE A 52 -10.42 1.46 17.55
N TRP A 53 -10.81 2.39 18.41
CA TRP A 53 -10.48 3.81 18.28
C TRP A 53 -9.55 4.24 19.40
N LEU A 54 -8.65 5.16 19.06
CA LEU A 54 -7.89 5.88 20.07
C LEU A 54 -8.77 7.04 20.53
N GLU A 55 -9.17 7.00 21.79
CA GLU A 55 -9.94 8.07 22.41
C GLU A 55 -9.16 9.40 22.31
N PRO A 56 -9.83 10.54 22.04
CA PRO A 56 -9.15 11.82 21.86
C PRO A 56 -8.20 12.19 23.00
N GLU A 57 -8.53 11.77 24.21
CA GLU A 57 -7.75 11.98 25.44
C GLU A 57 -6.38 11.26 25.40
N VAL A 58 -6.24 10.19 24.60
CA VAL A 58 -4.95 9.50 24.40
C VAL A 58 -3.91 10.43 23.75
N PHE A 59 -4.37 11.41 22.98
CA PHE A 59 -3.50 12.38 22.32
C PHE A 59 -3.32 13.67 23.12
N GLU A 60 -3.91 13.76 24.30
CA GLU A 60 -3.74 14.92 25.18
C GLU A 60 -2.27 15.03 25.61
N GLY A 61 -1.70 16.24 25.49
CA GLY A 61 -0.30 16.50 25.86
C GLY A 61 0.77 15.89 24.95
N VAL A 62 0.40 15.13 23.89
CA VAL A 62 1.37 14.64 22.89
C VAL A 62 1.93 15.79 22.04
N ARG A 63 1.14 16.86 21.87
CA ARG A 63 1.55 18.03 21.09
C ARG A 63 2.52 18.92 21.87
N ASP A 64 3.50 19.45 21.15
CA ASP A 64 4.39 20.49 21.65
C ASP A 64 3.58 21.73 22.03
N SER A 65 3.65 22.12 23.31
CA SER A 65 2.94 23.27 23.87
C SER A 65 3.76 24.57 23.79
N SER A 66 4.92 24.53 23.14
CA SER A 66 5.76 25.71 22.91
C SER A 66 5.03 26.73 22.05
N SER A 67 5.20 28.01 22.38
CA SER A 67 4.63 29.13 21.63
C SER A 67 5.03 29.09 20.16
N GLY A 68 4.08 29.32 19.25
CA GLY A 68 4.29 29.29 17.79
C GLY A 68 4.02 27.92 17.15
N ARG A 69 3.55 26.93 17.91
CA ARG A 69 3.11 25.61 17.43
C ARG A 69 1.59 25.40 17.55
N GLU A 70 0.84 26.47 17.82
CA GLU A 70 -0.61 26.42 17.96
C GLU A 70 -1.27 26.08 16.61
N VAL A 71 -2.28 25.19 16.63
CA VAL A 71 -3.08 24.86 15.45
C VAL A 71 -4.40 25.64 15.54
N ILE A 72 -4.69 26.44 14.53
CA ILE A 72 -6.03 27.02 14.35
C ILE A 72 -6.90 25.91 13.75
N LEU A 73 -7.91 25.49 14.50
CA LEU A 73 -8.90 24.50 14.08
C LEU A 73 -10.03 25.15 13.29
#